data_AF-A0A822JAT5-F1
#
_entry.id   AF-A0A822JAT5-F1
#
_cell.length_a   1.000
_cell.length_b   1.000
_cell.length_c   1.000
_cell.angle_alpha   90.00
_cell.angle_beta   90.00
_cell.angle_gamma   90.00
#
_symmetry.space_group_name_H-M   'P 1'
#
loop_
_entity.id
_entity.type
_entity.pdbx_description
1 polymer ?
#
loop_
_entity_poly.entity_id
_entity_poly.type
_entity_poly.pdbx_seq_one_letter_code
_entity_poly.pdbx_strand_id
1 'polypeptide(L)'
;MLKNKAYSKYYFRIVVEIMVLAILLLLNIGMVGAVTGTPDALQETQLQDALQMPGRLEANGTHSVFIRDDATGGNCTLVGTWDNSTKTCTLTTNLAETIQIDNDGITLNGNGHTITGRGMGNGVDLITRSHITIKNLIVEKFVSGIFLSQSDYNNLTNNTISNNSIGIYFLYYPSSFNNLTGNTVKNNINTGIIIRGHYNNFTSNIVSNNSDGFYIYSSANNTLKNNTISYNSDNGIFSDWGSYYNKFISNTISNNLGSGLIVRYGANNSFTENKVSSNSVGIIIANEGAYKIFNNYFNNSNNTQIFYSSGIWNITEQPGTNIIGGPYLGGNFWAYPNGTGFSQTCPDNNNNKDGLCDVRYTLTKNNIDYLPLAAKAATNNLIKNPGFESGTSTWIFYMNGNGKFTVAPPGYEGSKSGNVVLYTGSTNIQLYQKGISLEPKTPYRLSFAAYSTTGHDLKVKLIKHVSPFTRYGLDQTFNLSASWQEFSTEFTTTGFTGSINNGRLMFYLAPFAKAGDKYYIDNVRLEKI
;
A
#
# COMPACT_ATOMS: atom_id res chain seq x y z
N MET A 1 -15.61 -34.33 -5.63
CA MET A 1 -15.22 -34.53 -4.21
C MET A 1 -13.83 -33.94 -3.89
N LEU A 2 -13.58 -32.65 -4.16
CA LEU A 2 -12.30 -31.99 -3.80
C LEU A 2 -12.46 -30.55 -3.26
N LYS A 3 -13.67 -30.13 -2.88
CA LYS A 3 -13.93 -28.78 -2.30
C LYS A 3 -14.06 -28.76 -0.76
N ASN A 4 -13.95 -29.89 -0.07
CA ASN A 4 -14.21 -29.98 1.38
C ASN A 4 -12.98 -30.11 2.30
N LYS A 5 -11.75 -30.08 1.78
CA LYS A 5 -10.54 -30.22 2.61
C LYS A 5 -10.06 -28.92 3.28
N ALA A 6 -10.42 -27.75 2.74
CA ALA A 6 -10.06 -26.46 3.35
C ALA A 6 -10.95 -26.13 4.58
N TYR A 7 -12.25 -26.43 4.49
CA TYR A 7 -13.22 -26.22 5.58
C TYR A 7 -12.95 -27.11 6.81
N SER A 8 -12.41 -28.32 6.61
CA SER A 8 -12.11 -29.27 7.69
C SER A 8 -10.92 -28.85 8.56
N LYS A 9 -9.88 -28.20 7.99
CA LYS A 9 -8.75 -27.69 8.77
C LYS A 9 -9.14 -26.50 9.66
N TYR A 10 -10.03 -25.63 9.16
CA TYR A 10 -10.52 -24.45 9.89
C TYR A 10 -11.40 -24.85 11.08
N TYR A 11 -12.32 -25.80 10.91
CA TYR A 11 -13.14 -26.33 12.01
C TYR A 11 -12.31 -27.10 13.03
N PHE A 12 -11.33 -27.90 12.58
CA PHE A 12 -10.48 -28.67 13.50
C PHE A 12 -9.60 -27.77 14.38
N ARG A 13 -9.08 -26.66 13.84
CA ARG A 13 -8.28 -25.69 14.60
C ARG A 13 -9.13 -24.94 15.64
N ILE A 14 -10.34 -24.52 15.27
CA ILE A 14 -11.30 -23.89 16.20
C ILE A 14 -11.73 -24.86 17.31
N VAL A 15 -11.99 -26.13 16.99
CA VAL A 15 -12.35 -27.14 17.99
C VAL A 15 -11.18 -27.42 18.94
N VAL A 16 -9.95 -27.47 18.44
CA VAL A 16 -8.75 -27.67 19.29
C VAL A 16 -8.50 -26.46 20.19
N GLU A 17 -8.65 -25.23 19.69
CA GLU A 17 -8.51 -24.01 20.50
C GLU A 17 -9.62 -23.90 21.56
N ILE A 18 -10.87 -24.22 21.21
CA ILE A 18 -12.00 -24.29 22.17
C ILE A 18 -11.77 -25.40 23.21
N MET A 19 -11.23 -26.56 22.82
CA MET A 19 -10.92 -27.65 23.74
C MET A 19 -9.77 -27.30 24.70
N VAL A 20 -8.73 -26.61 24.22
CA VAL A 20 -7.63 -26.11 25.07
C VAL A 20 -8.14 -25.06 26.06
N LEU A 21 -9.00 -24.15 25.62
CA LEU A 21 -9.68 -23.18 26.48
C LEU A 21 -10.65 -23.86 27.48
N ALA A 22 -11.36 -24.91 27.08
CA ALA A 22 -12.26 -25.66 27.95
C ALA A 22 -11.51 -26.50 29.00
N ILE A 23 -10.34 -27.07 28.65
CA ILE A 23 -9.47 -27.79 29.58
C ILE A 23 -8.85 -26.82 30.59
N LEU A 24 -8.45 -25.62 30.16
CA LEU A 24 -8.01 -24.55 31.05
C LEU A 24 -9.14 -24.04 31.96
N LEU A 25 -10.40 -24.06 31.48
CA LEU A 25 -11.57 -23.72 32.30
C LEU A 25 -11.90 -24.82 33.33
N LEU A 26 -11.83 -26.09 32.95
CA LEU A 26 -12.15 -27.23 33.81
C LEU A 26 -11.14 -27.44 34.94
N LEU A 27 -9.87 -27.07 34.72
CA LEU A 27 -8.85 -27.08 35.77
C LEU A 27 -9.05 -26.00 36.85
N ASN A 28 -9.91 -25.01 36.61
CA ASN A 28 -10.22 -23.91 37.54
C ASN A 28 -11.55 -24.06 38.30
N ILE A 29 -12.34 -25.10 38.05
CA ILE A 29 -13.63 -25.31 38.75
C ILE A 29 -13.43 -26.30 39.89
N GLY A 30 -12.79 -25.81 40.95
CA GLY A 30 -12.53 -26.58 42.16
C GLY A 30 -12.64 -25.73 43.42
N MET A 31 -13.78 -25.04 43.63
CA MET A 31 -14.44 -24.77 44.94
C MET A 31 -15.44 -23.58 44.86
N VAL A 32 -16.72 -23.87 45.20
CA VAL A 32 -17.75 -23.12 45.98
C VAL A 32 -17.89 -21.59 45.76
N GLY A 33 -19.05 -20.95 45.60
CA GLY A 33 -20.48 -21.29 45.75
C GLY A 33 -21.32 -20.03 45.43
N ALA A 34 -22.63 -20.21 45.25
CA ALA A 34 -23.55 -19.25 44.61
C ALA A 34 -23.72 -17.87 45.31
N VAL A 35 -23.62 -16.79 44.54
CA VAL A 35 -24.22 -15.47 44.83
C VAL A 35 -24.76 -14.86 43.53
N THR A 36 -26.02 -14.40 43.56
CA THR A 36 -26.77 -13.82 42.44
C THR A 36 -26.39 -12.36 42.18
N GLY A 37 -25.87 -12.04 40.98
CA GLY A 37 -25.58 -10.69 40.49
C GLY A 37 -25.33 -10.69 38.97
N THR A 38 -25.63 -9.58 38.29
CA THR A 38 -25.65 -9.42 36.82
C THR A 38 -24.29 -9.69 36.12
N PRO A 39 -24.26 -10.08 34.82
CA PRO A 39 -23.06 -10.63 34.17
C PRO A 39 -21.84 -9.71 34.03
N ASP A 40 -21.95 -8.43 34.38
CA ASP A 40 -20.89 -7.41 34.17
C ASP A 40 -20.00 -7.15 35.41
N ALA A 41 -20.23 -7.82 36.54
CA ALA A 41 -19.49 -7.58 37.80
C ALA A 41 -18.80 -8.82 38.40
N LEU A 42 -18.89 -9.99 37.75
CA LEU A 42 -18.36 -11.26 38.27
C LEU A 42 -17.03 -11.70 37.62
N GLN A 43 -16.42 -10.87 36.77
CA GLN A 43 -15.11 -11.16 36.17
C GLN A 43 -13.98 -10.22 36.64
N GLU A 44 -14.28 -9.19 37.43
CA GLU A 44 -13.32 -8.14 37.77
C GLU A 44 -12.69 -8.27 39.17
N THR A 45 -13.26 -9.08 40.07
CA THR A 45 -12.75 -9.23 41.44
C THR A 45 -11.88 -10.47 41.68
N GLN A 46 -11.81 -11.43 40.76
CA GLN A 46 -10.94 -12.63 40.90
C GLN A 46 -9.61 -12.54 40.14
N LEU A 47 -9.36 -11.43 39.44
CA LEU A 47 -8.06 -11.16 38.78
C LEU A 47 -7.18 -10.16 39.56
N GLN A 48 -7.74 -9.40 40.50
CA GLN A 48 -7.00 -8.45 41.34
C GLN A 48 -6.09 -9.14 42.36
N ASP A 49 -6.46 -10.34 42.82
CA ASP A 49 -5.66 -11.11 43.80
C ASP A 49 -4.49 -11.88 43.16
N ALA A 50 -4.42 -11.97 41.83
CA ALA A 50 -3.25 -12.52 41.12
C ALA A 50 -2.15 -11.47 40.86
N LEU A 51 -2.39 -10.20 41.19
CA LEU A 51 -1.47 -9.07 40.95
C LEU A 51 -0.81 -8.52 42.23
N GLN A 52 -0.96 -9.20 43.37
CA GLN A 52 -0.18 -8.95 44.59
C GLN A 52 0.72 -10.14 45.00
N MET A 53 1.52 -10.65 44.06
CA MET A 53 2.69 -11.44 44.44
C MET A 53 3.96 -10.59 44.39
N PRO A 54 4.47 -10.11 45.53
CA PRO A 54 5.82 -9.58 45.62
C PRO A 54 6.81 -10.77 45.62
N GLY A 55 7.53 -10.96 44.51
CA GLY A 55 8.61 -11.94 44.42
C GLY A 55 8.67 -12.67 43.07
N ARG A 56 9.24 -12.02 42.06
CA ARG A 56 9.60 -12.64 40.76
C ARG A 56 10.73 -13.64 40.99
N LEU A 57 10.42 -14.94 40.99
CA LEU A 57 11.40 -16.02 41.00
C LEU A 57 12.14 -16.03 39.66
N GLU A 58 13.44 -15.70 39.69
CA GLU A 58 14.38 -15.99 38.62
C GLU A 58 14.51 -17.50 38.47
N ALA A 59 13.80 -18.08 37.51
CA ALA A 59 13.99 -19.46 37.11
C ALA A 59 15.11 -19.53 36.06
N ASN A 60 16.24 -20.09 36.47
CA ASN A 60 17.44 -20.44 35.71
C ASN A 60 17.19 -20.80 34.23
N GLY A 61 17.78 -20.01 33.31
CA GLY A 61 18.16 -20.48 31.97
C GLY A 61 17.77 -19.62 30.76
N THR A 62 18.15 -18.34 30.72
CA THR A 62 18.53 -17.51 29.54
C THR A 62 18.61 -16.06 30.04
N HIS A 63 19.78 -15.41 29.99
CA HIS A 63 19.94 -14.10 30.61
C HIS A 63 19.20 -13.06 29.76
N SER A 64 18.15 -12.45 30.29
CA SER A 64 17.53 -11.28 29.62
C SER A 64 18.46 -10.08 29.75
N VAL A 65 18.55 -9.27 28.68
CA VAL A 65 19.21 -7.97 28.71
C VAL A 65 18.22 -6.94 29.22
N PHE A 66 18.47 -6.37 30.40
CA PHE A 66 17.63 -5.34 30.99
C PHE A 66 18.17 -3.95 30.68
N ILE A 67 17.40 -3.15 29.96
CA ILE A 67 17.74 -1.74 29.71
C ILE A 67 16.95 -0.87 30.68
N ARG A 68 17.68 -0.06 31.47
CA ARG A 68 17.12 0.76 32.55
C ARG A 68 17.54 2.21 32.41
N ASP A 69 16.75 3.10 32.98
CA ASP A 69 17.09 4.51 33.11
C ASP A 69 17.95 4.71 34.37
N ASP A 70 19.21 4.29 34.28
CA ASP A 70 20.23 4.51 35.29
C ASP A 70 21.54 5.01 34.64
N ALA A 71 22.54 5.32 35.45
CA ALA A 71 23.82 5.87 34.99
C ALA A 71 24.54 4.98 33.95
N THR A 72 24.19 3.70 33.86
CA THR A 72 24.80 2.71 32.98
C THR A 72 23.86 2.17 31.89
N GLY A 73 22.59 2.56 31.89
CA GLY A 73 21.60 1.98 31.00
C GLY A 73 21.20 0.54 31.36
N GLY A 74 21.39 0.13 32.61
CA GLY A 74 21.33 -1.28 33.02
C GLY A 74 22.40 -2.12 32.31
N ASN A 75 21.98 -3.15 31.58
CA ASN A 75 22.89 -4.01 30.80
C ASN A 75 23.34 -3.39 29.48
N CYS A 76 22.89 -2.18 29.12
CA CYS A 76 23.23 -1.59 27.83
C CYS A 76 24.74 -1.51 27.57
N THR A 77 25.53 -1.14 28.58
CA THR A 77 27.00 -1.06 28.48
C THR A 77 27.70 -2.40 28.20
N LEU A 78 26.99 -3.53 28.39
CA LEU A 78 27.50 -4.88 28.08
C LEU A 78 27.23 -5.29 26.62
N VAL A 79 26.21 -4.69 25.99
CA VAL A 79 25.71 -5.07 24.66
C VAL A 79 25.82 -3.95 23.63
N GLY A 80 26.25 -2.77 24.07
CA GLY A 80 26.21 -1.55 23.30
C GLY A 80 26.75 -0.34 24.05
N THR A 81 26.28 0.83 23.63
CA THR A 81 26.63 2.13 24.20
C THR A 81 25.39 2.80 24.79
N TRP A 82 25.53 3.31 26.01
CA TRP A 82 24.47 4.07 26.69
C TRP A 82 24.77 5.57 26.61
N ASP A 83 23.82 6.34 26.10
CA ASP A 83 23.81 7.80 26.21
C ASP A 83 22.79 8.21 27.26
N ASN A 84 23.30 8.63 28.41
CA ASN A 84 22.49 9.05 29.56
C ASN A 84 21.69 10.34 29.29
N SER A 85 22.16 11.21 28.38
CA SER A 85 21.47 12.47 28.10
C SER A 85 20.19 12.26 27.28
N THR A 86 20.19 11.25 26.41
CA THR A 86 19.07 10.91 25.53
C THR A 86 18.35 9.63 25.93
N LYS A 87 18.79 8.95 26.99
CA LYS A 87 18.32 7.63 27.44
C LYS A 87 18.35 6.60 26.30
N THR A 88 19.41 6.65 25.49
CA THR A 88 19.54 5.81 24.30
C THR A 88 20.52 4.67 24.54
N CYS A 89 20.04 3.44 24.39
CA CYS A 89 20.88 2.27 24.22
C CYS A 89 21.08 1.98 22.74
N THR A 90 22.33 2.06 22.25
CA THR A 90 22.68 1.69 20.87
C THR A 90 23.48 0.40 20.87
N LEU A 91 22.94 -0.66 20.26
CA LEU A 91 23.62 -1.95 20.16
C LEU A 91 24.88 -1.85 19.29
N THR A 92 25.91 -2.59 19.68
CA THR A 92 27.17 -2.72 18.92
C THR A 92 27.47 -4.17 18.53
N THR A 93 26.60 -5.09 18.91
CA THR A 93 26.72 -6.52 18.61
C THR A 93 25.34 -7.16 18.43
N ASN A 94 25.30 -8.29 17.74
CA ASN A 94 24.13 -9.16 17.71
C ASN A 94 23.99 -9.87 19.05
N LEU A 95 22.75 -10.22 19.42
CA LEU A 95 22.40 -10.87 20.68
C LEU A 95 21.61 -12.15 20.43
N ALA A 96 21.66 -13.07 21.39
CA ALA A 96 20.91 -14.34 21.35
C ALA A 96 19.86 -14.43 22.49
N GLU A 97 19.45 -13.28 22.99
CA GLU A 97 18.72 -13.10 24.25
C GLU A 97 17.57 -12.10 24.09
N THR A 98 16.59 -12.17 24.98
CA THR A 98 15.50 -11.20 25.08
C THR A 98 16.02 -9.86 25.60
N ILE A 99 15.53 -8.76 25.06
CA ILE A 99 15.71 -7.42 25.63
C ILE A 99 14.44 -7.02 26.37
N GLN A 100 14.55 -6.72 27.66
CA GLN A 100 13.47 -6.14 28.47
C GLN A 100 13.78 -4.67 28.74
N ILE A 101 12.81 -3.78 28.51
CA ILE A 101 12.96 -2.35 28.81
C ILE A 101 12.17 -2.03 30.09
N ASP A 102 12.86 -1.59 31.13
CA ASP A 102 12.30 -1.48 32.49
C ASP A 102 11.79 -0.08 32.85
N ASN A 103 12.11 0.95 32.07
CA ASN A 103 11.67 2.32 32.35
C ASN A 103 11.18 3.03 31.09
N ASP A 104 10.30 4.00 31.30
CA ASP A 104 9.71 4.84 30.25
C ASP A 104 10.73 5.78 29.60
N GLY A 105 10.44 6.22 28.38
CA GLY A 105 11.24 7.22 27.67
C GLY A 105 12.60 6.71 27.14
N ILE A 106 12.85 5.41 27.20
CA ILE A 106 14.10 4.79 26.70
C ILE A 106 14.05 4.64 25.17
N THR A 107 15.18 4.89 24.51
CA THR A 107 15.39 4.53 23.10
C THR A 107 16.29 3.30 22.98
N LEU A 108 15.80 2.24 22.36
CA LEU A 108 16.61 1.12 21.87
C LEU A 108 16.89 1.33 20.37
N ASN A 109 18.14 1.64 20.04
CA ASN A 109 18.62 1.68 18.66
C ASN A 109 19.40 0.40 18.35
N GLY A 110 18.79 -0.48 17.56
CA GLY A 110 19.42 -1.72 17.12
C GLY A 110 20.64 -1.50 16.22
N ASN A 111 20.78 -0.33 15.58
CA ASN A 111 21.90 0.00 14.70
C ASN A 111 22.18 -1.07 13.61
N GLY A 112 21.12 -1.74 13.14
CA GLY A 112 21.20 -2.83 12.17
C GLY A 112 21.60 -4.19 12.75
N HIS A 113 21.81 -4.30 14.06
CA HIS A 113 22.10 -5.57 14.73
C HIS A 113 20.85 -6.43 14.93
N THR A 114 21.10 -7.73 15.04
CA THR A 114 20.08 -8.76 15.19
C THR A 114 20.01 -9.26 16.62
N ILE A 115 18.80 -9.42 17.13
CA ILE A 115 18.50 -10.32 18.25
C ILE A 115 17.87 -11.61 17.72
N THR A 116 18.41 -12.76 18.12
CA THR A 116 18.00 -14.08 17.63
C THR A 116 17.60 -15.00 18.79
N GLY A 117 16.33 -15.41 18.80
CA GLY A 117 15.80 -16.35 19.78
C GLY A 117 15.98 -17.82 19.38
N ARG A 118 15.37 -18.71 20.19
CA ARG A 118 15.35 -20.17 19.97
C ARG A 118 13.95 -20.74 19.78
N GLY A 119 13.00 -19.89 19.38
CA GLY A 119 11.58 -20.21 19.24
C GLY A 119 10.79 -20.10 20.55
N MET A 120 11.34 -19.44 21.57
CA MET A 120 10.75 -19.24 22.89
C MET A 120 10.76 -17.76 23.26
N GLY A 121 9.82 -17.33 24.11
CA GLY A 121 9.80 -15.99 24.70
C GLY A 121 9.57 -14.84 23.70
N ASN A 122 9.80 -13.62 24.18
CA ASN A 122 9.69 -12.38 23.43
C ASN A 122 11.08 -11.90 22.99
N GLY A 123 11.21 -11.28 21.83
CA GLY A 123 12.47 -10.66 21.41
C GLY A 123 12.73 -9.37 22.17
N VAL A 124 11.81 -8.41 22.05
CA VAL A 124 11.78 -7.20 22.89
C VAL A 124 10.50 -7.18 23.70
N ASP A 125 10.62 -6.95 25.01
CA ASP A 125 9.52 -7.00 25.96
C ASP A 125 9.22 -5.62 26.56
N LEU A 126 8.02 -5.09 26.27
CA LEU A 126 7.46 -3.87 26.82
C LEU A 126 6.23 -4.23 27.67
N ILE A 127 6.38 -4.19 29.00
CA ILE A 127 5.30 -4.42 29.96
C ILE A 127 5.14 -3.15 30.78
N THR A 128 3.95 -2.56 30.72
CA THR A 128 3.63 -1.30 31.41
C THR A 128 4.65 -0.19 31.12
N ARG A 129 4.98 -0.03 29.83
CA ARG A 129 5.94 0.97 29.36
C ARG A 129 5.33 2.00 28.43
N SER A 130 5.81 3.23 28.58
CA SER A 130 5.40 4.34 27.75
C SER A 130 6.58 5.11 27.17
N HIS A 131 6.34 5.78 26.04
CA HIS A 131 7.32 6.64 25.38
C HIS A 131 8.63 5.92 24.98
N ILE A 132 8.57 4.60 24.78
CA ILE A 132 9.71 3.82 24.30
C ILE A 132 9.89 4.03 22.81
N THR A 133 11.14 4.16 22.36
CA THR A 133 11.48 4.13 20.93
C THR A 133 12.31 2.91 20.60
N ILE A 134 11.84 2.01 19.74
CA ILE A 134 12.62 0.89 19.19
C ILE A 134 12.88 1.17 17.72
N LYS A 135 14.15 1.25 17.31
CA LYS A 135 14.49 1.55 15.92
C LYS A 135 15.66 0.74 15.38
N ASN A 136 15.66 0.50 14.07
CA ASN A 136 16.74 -0.13 13.31
C ASN A 136 17.18 -1.49 13.89
N LEU A 137 16.25 -2.24 14.48
CA LEU A 137 16.52 -3.55 15.08
C LEU A 137 16.06 -4.67 14.16
N ILE A 138 16.83 -5.75 14.09
CA ILE A 138 16.41 -7.00 13.46
C ILE A 138 16.04 -8.01 14.56
N VAL A 139 14.84 -8.58 14.51
CA VAL A 139 14.32 -9.49 15.53
C VAL A 139 13.85 -10.80 14.90
N GLU A 140 14.45 -11.93 15.28
CA GLU A 140 14.11 -13.22 14.71
C GLU A 140 14.08 -14.41 15.68
N LYS A 141 13.30 -15.43 15.33
CA LYS A 141 13.23 -16.73 16.03
C LYS A 141 12.73 -16.64 17.48
N PHE A 142 11.76 -15.79 17.76
CA PHE A 142 11.03 -15.73 19.04
C PHE A 142 9.58 -16.23 18.89
N VAL A 143 8.88 -16.42 20.00
CA VAL A 143 7.41 -16.57 19.95
C VAL A 143 6.79 -15.24 19.52
N SER A 144 7.13 -14.16 20.21
CA SER A 144 6.77 -12.80 19.79
C SER A 144 8.03 -12.04 19.44
N GLY A 145 8.11 -11.40 18.28
CA GLY A 145 9.25 -10.55 17.94
C GLY A 145 9.33 -9.34 18.88
N ILE A 146 8.35 -8.44 18.80
CA ILE A 146 8.20 -7.32 19.74
C ILE A 146 6.85 -7.45 20.45
N PHE A 147 6.88 -7.43 21.78
CA PHE A 147 5.71 -7.64 22.62
C PHE A 147 5.39 -6.37 23.41
N LEU A 148 4.12 -5.95 23.36
CA LEU A 148 3.58 -4.80 24.07
C LEU A 148 2.41 -5.28 24.93
N SER A 149 2.51 -5.08 26.24
CA SER A 149 1.41 -5.33 27.18
C SER A 149 1.17 -4.11 28.04
N GLN A 150 -0.06 -3.59 28.00
CA GLN A 150 -0.46 -2.34 28.69
C GLN A 150 0.55 -1.21 28.46
N SER A 151 1.02 -1.08 27.22
CA SER A 151 2.13 -0.19 26.85
C SER A 151 1.69 0.81 25.80
N ASP A 152 1.67 2.09 26.20
CA ASP A 152 1.08 3.17 25.44
C ASP A 152 2.13 4.16 24.92
N TYR A 153 1.82 4.93 23.87
CA TYR A 153 2.68 6.03 23.40
C TYR A 153 4.09 5.61 22.92
N ASN A 154 4.28 4.38 22.47
CA ASN A 154 5.57 3.87 22.01
C ASN A 154 5.75 4.05 20.49
N ASN A 155 7.00 4.18 20.04
CA ASN A 155 7.39 4.34 18.65
C ASN A 155 8.26 3.17 18.19
N LEU A 156 7.82 2.42 17.20
CA LEU A 156 8.61 1.36 16.55
C LEU A 156 8.89 1.80 15.10
N THR A 157 10.16 2.05 14.78
CA THR A 157 10.54 2.64 13.48
C THR A 157 11.63 1.84 12.77
N ASN A 158 11.43 1.51 11.51
CA ASN A 158 12.44 0.86 10.65
C ASN A 158 13.02 -0.44 11.24
N ASN A 159 12.21 -1.22 11.96
CA ASN A 159 12.62 -2.53 12.46
C ASN A 159 12.31 -3.62 11.44
N THR A 160 13.12 -4.69 11.41
CA THR A 160 12.85 -5.90 10.64
C THR A 160 12.51 -7.04 11.59
N ILE A 161 11.27 -7.49 11.59
CA ILE A 161 10.77 -8.56 12.46
C ILE A 161 10.42 -9.77 11.60
N SER A 162 11.17 -10.85 11.74
CA SER A 162 11.00 -12.02 10.87
C SER A 162 11.27 -13.37 11.50
N ASN A 163 10.65 -14.43 10.95
CA ASN A 163 10.84 -15.80 11.43
C ASN A 163 10.48 -16.00 12.90
N ASN A 164 9.51 -15.23 13.41
CA ASN A 164 8.92 -15.42 14.74
C ASN A 164 7.58 -16.18 14.61
N SER A 165 6.98 -16.61 15.72
CA SER A 165 5.61 -17.13 15.67
C SER A 165 4.63 -15.99 15.37
N ILE A 166 4.72 -14.89 16.10
CA ILE A 166 4.01 -13.63 15.89
C ILE A 166 5.06 -12.53 15.73
N GLY A 167 4.90 -11.65 14.74
CA GLY A 167 5.84 -10.54 14.53
C GLY A 167 5.78 -9.50 15.65
N ILE A 168 4.70 -8.72 15.68
CA ILE A 168 4.47 -7.70 16.72
C ILE A 168 3.14 -8.02 17.41
N TYR A 169 3.17 -8.09 18.75
CA TYR A 169 2.02 -8.53 19.54
C TYR A 169 1.63 -7.52 20.61
N PHE A 170 0.42 -6.97 20.48
CA PHE A 170 -0.26 -6.20 21.49
C PHE A 170 -1.13 -7.14 22.33
N LEU A 171 -0.79 -7.34 23.60
CA LEU A 171 -1.52 -8.18 24.53
C LEU A 171 -2.15 -7.35 25.65
N TYR A 172 -3.33 -7.77 26.11
CA TYR A 172 -4.13 -7.16 27.18
C TYR A 172 -4.57 -5.70 26.94
N TYR A 173 -5.65 -5.31 27.62
CA TYR A 173 -6.37 -4.08 27.35
C TYR A 173 -5.87 -2.91 28.22
N PRO A 174 -5.58 -1.72 27.64
CA PRO A 174 -5.24 -1.45 26.23
C PRO A 174 -3.76 -1.04 26.05
N SER A 175 -3.16 -1.37 24.89
CA SER A 175 -1.88 -0.80 24.42
C SER A 175 -2.15 0.17 23.27
N SER A 176 -2.25 1.46 23.58
CA SER A 176 -2.85 2.52 22.77
C SER A 176 -1.87 3.63 22.41
N PHE A 177 -2.23 4.45 21.42
CA PHE A 177 -1.44 5.61 20.99
C PHE A 177 -0.01 5.28 20.53
N ASN A 178 0.26 4.03 20.12
CA ASN A 178 1.55 3.61 19.60
C ASN A 178 1.67 3.94 18.11
N ASN A 179 2.89 4.26 17.65
CA ASN A 179 3.20 4.54 16.25
C ASN A 179 4.19 3.51 15.69
N LEU A 180 3.79 2.83 14.63
CA LEU A 180 4.59 1.86 13.90
C LEU A 180 4.84 2.38 12.50
N THR A 181 6.08 2.78 12.21
CA THR A 181 6.44 3.41 10.93
C THR A 181 7.58 2.69 10.22
N GLY A 182 7.40 2.37 8.95
CA GLY A 182 8.49 1.83 8.12
C GLY A 182 9.03 0.46 8.54
N ASN A 183 8.29 -0.30 9.35
CA ASN A 183 8.74 -1.62 9.79
C ASN A 183 8.50 -2.67 8.70
N THR A 184 9.40 -3.65 8.62
CA THR A 184 9.26 -4.84 7.77
C THR A 184 8.93 -6.04 8.64
N VAL A 185 7.72 -6.57 8.56
CA VAL A 185 7.24 -7.72 9.34
C VAL A 185 6.95 -8.89 8.41
N LYS A 186 7.85 -9.88 8.37
CA LYS A 186 7.79 -10.93 7.33
C LYS A 186 8.14 -12.33 7.79
N ASN A 187 7.63 -13.34 7.09
CA ASN A 187 7.96 -14.75 7.33
C ASN A 187 7.68 -15.19 8.78
N ASN A 188 6.69 -14.60 9.45
CA ASN A 188 6.27 -15.07 10.77
C ASN A 188 5.24 -16.20 10.59
N ILE A 189 5.31 -17.22 11.46
CA ILE A 189 4.58 -18.48 11.28
C ILE A 189 3.06 -18.25 11.31
N ASN A 190 2.59 -17.42 12.25
CA ASN A 190 1.20 -17.06 12.41
C ASN A 190 0.99 -15.63 11.90
N THR A 191 0.61 -14.70 12.76
CA THR A 191 0.26 -13.34 12.34
C THR A 191 1.49 -12.43 12.29
N GLY A 192 1.53 -11.52 11.31
CA GLY A 192 2.52 -10.46 11.26
C GLY A 192 2.36 -9.51 12.44
N ILE A 193 1.23 -8.80 12.50
CA ILE A 193 0.94 -7.81 13.55
C ILE A 193 -0.44 -8.09 14.16
N ILE A 194 -0.49 -8.33 15.47
CA ILE A 194 -1.73 -8.42 16.24
C ILE A 194 -1.95 -7.12 17.00
N ILE A 195 -3.14 -6.53 16.84
CA ILE A 195 -3.54 -5.25 17.41
C ILE A 195 -4.67 -5.49 18.42
N ARG A 196 -4.37 -5.21 19.69
CA ARG A 196 -5.30 -5.15 20.81
C ARG A 196 -5.11 -3.84 21.57
N GLY A 197 -5.67 -2.78 21.03
CA GLY A 197 -5.51 -1.43 21.56
C GLY A 197 -6.15 -0.36 20.68
N HIS A 198 -6.16 0.88 21.18
CA HIS A 198 -6.85 1.99 20.55
C HIS A 198 -5.91 3.05 20.02
N TYR A 199 -6.38 3.85 19.06
CA TYR A 199 -5.67 5.06 18.61
C TYR A 199 -4.23 4.80 18.14
N ASN A 200 -3.89 3.59 17.70
CA ASN A 200 -2.57 3.27 17.19
C ASN A 200 -2.46 3.62 15.70
N ASN A 201 -1.26 4.02 15.27
CA ASN A 201 -0.97 4.38 13.89
C ASN A 201 0.04 3.42 13.27
N PHE A 202 -0.29 2.86 12.11
CA PHE A 202 0.56 1.97 11.32
C PHE A 202 0.79 2.62 9.96
N THR A 203 1.97 3.19 9.74
CA THR A 203 2.27 3.96 8.53
C THR A 203 3.44 3.34 7.75
N SER A 204 3.23 3.10 6.46
CA SER A 204 4.31 2.68 5.55
C SER A 204 5.03 1.39 5.97
N ASN A 205 4.34 0.46 6.65
CA ASN A 205 4.91 -0.84 6.99
C ASN A 205 4.77 -1.82 5.83
N ILE A 206 5.71 -2.75 5.74
CA ILE A 206 5.69 -3.87 4.79
C ILE A 206 5.39 -5.14 5.60
N VAL A 207 4.24 -5.77 5.36
CA VAL A 207 3.79 -6.96 6.09
C VAL A 207 3.52 -8.10 5.10
N SER A 208 4.39 -9.12 5.09
CA SER A 208 4.34 -10.15 4.05
C SER A 208 4.75 -11.55 4.46
N ASN A 209 4.28 -12.56 3.73
CA ASN A 209 4.62 -13.96 3.97
C ASN A 209 4.33 -14.43 5.41
N ASN A 210 3.27 -13.94 6.03
CA ASN A 210 2.74 -14.45 7.30
C ASN A 210 1.48 -15.28 7.03
N SER A 211 0.88 -15.90 8.05
CA SER A 211 -0.49 -16.45 7.93
C SER A 211 -1.49 -15.31 7.67
N ASP A 212 -1.67 -14.42 8.64
CA ASP A 212 -2.40 -13.17 8.46
C ASP A 212 -1.41 -12.01 8.53
N GLY A 213 -1.58 -10.99 7.70
CA GLY A 213 -0.75 -9.79 7.77
C GLY A 213 -1.01 -9.01 9.05
N PHE A 214 -2.22 -8.45 9.15
CA PHE A 214 -2.73 -7.78 10.35
C PHE A 214 -3.92 -8.54 10.93
N TYR A 215 -3.95 -8.70 12.25
CA TYR A 215 -5.14 -9.12 12.99
C TYR A 215 -5.54 -8.03 14.00
N ILE A 216 -6.73 -7.44 13.81
CA ILE A 216 -7.27 -6.37 14.63
C ILE A 216 -8.42 -6.96 15.46
N TYR A 217 -8.26 -6.99 16.77
CA TYR A 217 -9.19 -7.66 17.67
C TYR A 217 -9.63 -6.72 18.77
N SER A 218 -10.95 -6.51 18.90
CA SER A 218 -11.55 -5.65 19.95
C SER A 218 -10.85 -4.29 20.08
N SER A 219 -10.62 -3.66 18.94
CA SER A 219 -9.73 -2.49 18.82
C SER A 219 -10.37 -1.38 18.00
N ALA A 220 -10.22 -0.14 18.47
CA ALA A 220 -10.94 0.99 17.90
C ALA A 220 -10.06 2.21 17.63
N ASN A 221 -10.48 3.03 16.66
CA ASN A 221 -9.81 4.27 16.28
C ASN A 221 -8.36 4.11 15.80
N ASN A 222 -7.96 2.95 15.31
CA ASN A 222 -6.62 2.75 14.75
C ASN A 222 -6.57 3.25 13.29
N THR A 223 -5.41 3.74 12.87
CA THR A 223 -5.17 4.18 11.48
C THR A 223 -4.09 3.32 10.83
N LEU A 224 -4.46 2.59 9.77
CA LEU A 224 -3.55 1.87 8.90
C LEU A 224 -3.42 2.65 7.59
N LYS A 225 -2.27 3.28 7.37
CA LYS A 225 -2.01 4.17 6.24
C LYS A 225 -0.78 3.75 5.42
N ASN A 226 -0.90 3.75 4.09
CA ASN A 226 0.24 3.51 3.17
C ASN A 226 0.98 2.17 3.40
N ASN A 227 0.35 1.16 4.01
CA ASN A 227 1.01 -0.12 4.25
C ASN A 227 0.98 -0.99 2.99
N THR A 228 2.02 -1.81 2.81
CA THR A 228 2.09 -2.85 1.77
C THR A 228 1.90 -4.21 2.42
N ILE A 229 0.78 -4.87 2.13
CA ILE A 229 0.35 -6.11 2.78
C ILE A 229 0.17 -7.19 1.73
N SER A 230 1.07 -8.17 1.72
CA SER A 230 1.12 -9.08 0.57
C SER A 230 1.65 -10.48 0.85
N TYR A 231 1.27 -11.43 0.00
CA TYR A 231 1.77 -12.81 0.07
C TYR A 231 1.52 -13.51 1.40
N ASN A 232 0.52 -13.07 2.18
CA ASN A 232 0.11 -13.78 3.38
C ASN A 232 -0.71 -15.03 2.99
N SER A 233 -0.50 -16.14 3.69
CA SER A 233 -1.05 -17.44 3.32
C SER A 233 -2.53 -17.62 3.67
N ASP A 234 -3.07 -16.71 4.51
CA ASP A 234 -4.50 -16.53 4.75
C ASP A 234 -4.87 -15.09 4.36
N ASN A 235 -5.13 -14.18 5.30
CA ASN A 235 -5.67 -12.86 4.96
C ASN A 235 -4.62 -11.75 4.99
N GLY A 236 -4.83 -10.70 4.20
CA GLY A 236 -4.03 -9.48 4.31
C GLY A 236 -4.31 -8.77 5.64
N ILE A 237 -5.56 -8.38 5.85
CA ILE A 237 -6.05 -7.74 7.08
C ILE A 237 -7.30 -8.49 7.54
N PHE A 238 -7.31 -8.90 8.81
CA PHE A 238 -8.49 -9.44 9.46
C PHE A 238 -8.87 -8.57 10.66
N SER A 239 -10.00 -7.88 10.59
CA SER A 239 -10.57 -7.06 11.67
C SER A 239 -11.81 -7.75 12.24
N ASP A 240 -11.83 -7.98 13.55
CA ASP A 240 -12.82 -8.85 14.20
C ASP A 240 -13.26 -8.35 15.59
N TRP A 241 -14.32 -8.97 16.13
CA TRP A 241 -14.77 -8.87 17.54
C TRP A 241 -14.90 -7.44 18.08
N GLY A 242 -15.78 -6.62 17.51
CA GLY A 242 -16.04 -5.27 18.04
C GLY A 242 -14.93 -4.28 17.72
N SER A 243 -14.34 -4.38 16.52
CA SER A 243 -13.35 -3.42 16.06
C SER A 243 -14.01 -2.24 15.34
N TYR A 244 -14.00 -1.06 15.96
CA TYR A 244 -14.80 0.10 15.56
C TYR A 244 -13.95 1.30 15.10
N TYR A 245 -14.49 2.14 14.21
CA TYR A 245 -13.88 3.44 13.86
C TYR A 245 -12.43 3.38 13.34
N ASN A 246 -11.97 2.23 12.87
CA ASN A 246 -10.65 2.08 12.28
C ASN A 246 -10.63 2.65 10.85
N LYS A 247 -9.49 3.22 10.47
CA LYS A 247 -9.29 3.87 9.17
C LYS A 247 -8.22 3.12 8.37
N PHE A 248 -8.57 2.68 7.18
CA PHE A 248 -7.68 2.01 6.24
C PHE A 248 -7.53 2.90 5.01
N ILE A 249 -6.36 3.53 4.89
CA ILE A 249 -6.13 4.63 3.96
C ILE A 249 -4.92 4.32 3.06
N SER A 250 -5.11 4.35 1.74
CA SER A 250 -4.00 4.26 0.77
C SER A 250 -3.13 3.00 0.91
N ASN A 251 -3.68 1.89 1.44
CA ASN A 251 -2.92 0.65 1.58
C ASN A 251 -2.88 -0.13 0.26
N THR A 252 -1.77 -0.82 0.00
CA THR A 252 -1.64 -1.78 -1.10
C THR A 252 -1.77 -3.19 -0.53
N ILE A 253 -2.88 -3.87 -0.82
CA ILE A 253 -3.22 -5.19 -0.29
C ILE A 253 -3.29 -6.18 -1.45
N SER A 254 -2.30 -7.05 -1.60
CA SER A 254 -2.21 -7.88 -2.80
C SER A 254 -1.60 -9.25 -2.63
N ASN A 255 -2.00 -10.19 -3.49
CA ASN A 255 -1.42 -11.54 -3.54
C ASN A 255 -1.54 -12.31 -2.22
N ASN A 256 -2.54 -12.03 -1.39
CA ASN A 256 -2.85 -12.86 -0.22
C ASN A 256 -3.71 -14.05 -0.69
N LEU A 257 -3.40 -15.25 -0.20
CA LEU A 257 -4.06 -16.48 -0.68
C LEU A 257 -5.55 -16.52 -0.29
N GLY A 258 -5.90 -15.92 0.86
CA GLY A 258 -7.26 -15.69 1.33
C GLY A 258 -7.78 -14.33 0.90
N SER A 259 -8.42 -13.62 1.82
CA SER A 259 -9.02 -12.31 1.53
C SER A 259 -7.99 -11.20 1.64
N GLY A 260 -8.13 -10.15 0.83
CA GLY A 260 -7.35 -8.92 1.04
C GLY A 260 -7.69 -8.32 2.41
N LEU A 261 -8.99 -8.19 2.68
CA LEU A 261 -9.52 -7.62 3.91
C LEU A 261 -10.77 -8.37 4.36
N ILE A 262 -10.85 -8.67 5.65
CA ILE A 262 -12.06 -9.14 6.34
C ILE A 262 -12.42 -8.16 7.45
N VAL A 263 -13.69 -7.80 7.52
CA VAL A 263 -14.28 -7.11 8.67
C VAL A 263 -15.43 -7.98 9.18
N ARG A 264 -15.35 -8.33 10.47
CA ARG A 264 -16.38 -9.10 11.18
C ARG A 264 -16.72 -8.47 12.54
N TYR A 265 -18.02 -8.38 12.88
CA TYR A 265 -18.54 -7.87 14.16
C TYR A 265 -18.03 -6.47 14.61
N GLY A 266 -17.64 -5.59 13.69
CA GLY A 266 -17.36 -4.16 13.90
C GLY A 266 -18.46 -3.18 13.41
N ALA A 267 -18.11 -1.90 13.37
CA ALA A 267 -18.95 -0.84 12.80
C ALA A 267 -18.13 0.44 12.60
N ASN A 268 -18.61 1.33 11.75
CA ASN A 268 -18.07 2.67 11.53
C ASN A 268 -16.60 2.69 11.07
N ASN A 269 -16.10 1.59 10.49
CA ASN A 269 -14.77 1.56 9.87
C ASN A 269 -14.82 2.28 8.50
N SER A 270 -13.69 2.84 8.07
CA SER A 270 -13.58 3.53 6.78
C SER A 270 -12.44 2.98 5.93
N PHE A 271 -12.71 2.82 4.64
CA PHE A 271 -11.79 2.27 3.65
C PHE A 271 -11.72 3.23 2.47
N THR A 272 -10.58 3.88 2.30
CA THR A 272 -10.39 4.90 1.27
C THR A 272 -9.03 4.77 0.59
N GLU A 273 -8.97 4.98 -0.71
CA GLU A 273 -7.72 5.00 -1.50
C GLU A 273 -6.93 3.69 -1.48
N ASN A 274 -7.52 2.58 -1.03
CA ASN A 274 -6.81 1.30 -0.98
C ASN A 274 -6.78 0.65 -2.36
N LYS A 275 -5.64 0.06 -2.71
CA LYS A 275 -5.47 -0.80 -3.88
C LYS A 275 -5.49 -2.26 -3.43
N VAL A 276 -6.57 -2.96 -3.76
CA VAL A 276 -6.83 -4.34 -3.33
C VAL A 276 -6.88 -5.25 -4.55
N SER A 277 -5.85 -6.05 -4.80
CA SER A 277 -5.73 -6.81 -6.04
C SER A 277 -5.10 -8.20 -5.89
N SER A 278 -5.48 -9.15 -6.74
CA SER A 278 -4.91 -10.50 -6.74
C SER A 278 -5.04 -11.27 -5.42
N ASN A 279 -6.10 -11.01 -4.65
CA ASN A 279 -6.49 -11.82 -3.50
C ASN A 279 -7.63 -12.76 -3.91
N SER A 280 -7.90 -13.82 -3.15
CA SER A 280 -9.03 -14.75 -3.43
C SER A 280 -10.37 -14.03 -3.35
N VAL A 281 -10.52 -13.15 -2.35
CA VAL A 281 -11.60 -12.16 -2.27
C VAL A 281 -10.99 -10.79 -1.95
N GLY A 282 -11.46 -9.72 -2.59
CA GLY A 282 -10.99 -8.36 -2.30
C GLY A 282 -11.31 -7.95 -0.86
N ILE A 283 -12.61 -7.85 -0.54
CA ILE A 283 -13.12 -7.48 0.78
C ILE A 283 -14.29 -8.40 1.20
N ILE A 284 -14.27 -8.84 2.45
CA ILE A 284 -15.38 -9.52 3.12
C ILE A 284 -15.92 -8.64 4.24
N ILE A 285 -17.25 -8.49 4.29
CA ILE A 285 -17.96 -7.74 5.33
C ILE A 285 -19.04 -8.65 5.93
N ALA A 286 -19.01 -8.92 7.24
CA ALA A 286 -19.89 -9.90 7.86
C ALA A 286 -20.41 -9.51 9.27
N ASN A 287 -21.74 -9.48 9.44
CA ASN A 287 -22.43 -9.19 10.71
C ASN A 287 -22.10 -7.81 11.30
N GLU A 288 -22.48 -6.74 10.60
CA GLU A 288 -21.88 -5.42 10.81
C GLU A 288 -22.81 -4.20 10.79
N GLY A 289 -22.38 -3.12 11.44
CA GLY A 289 -22.92 -1.76 11.31
C GLY A 289 -22.38 -0.95 10.11
N ALA A 290 -22.69 0.35 10.05
CA ALA A 290 -22.41 1.22 8.90
C ALA A 290 -20.91 1.34 8.55
N TYR A 291 -20.55 1.17 7.27
CA TYR A 291 -19.20 1.39 6.74
C TYR A 291 -19.16 2.52 5.72
N LYS A 292 -18.00 3.14 5.56
CA LYS A 292 -17.74 4.10 4.49
C LYS A 292 -16.60 3.62 3.60
N ILE A 293 -16.93 3.13 2.40
CA ILE A 293 -16.00 2.53 1.45
C ILE A 293 -16.09 3.30 0.14
N PHE A 294 -15.12 4.15 -0.16
CA PHE A 294 -15.12 4.92 -1.41
C PHE A 294 -13.69 5.20 -1.87
N ASN A 295 -13.53 5.54 -3.15
CA ASN A 295 -12.26 5.83 -3.77
C ASN A 295 -11.23 4.70 -3.64
N ASN A 296 -11.66 3.43 -3.64
CA ASN A 296 -10.75 2.28 -3.61
C ASN A 296 -10.64 1.64 -5.00
N TYR A 297 -9.53 0.95 -5.27
CA TYR A 297 -9.31 0.17 -6.48
C TYR A 297 -9.36 -1.32 -6.15
N PHE A 298 -10.45 -1.99 -6.53
CA PHE A 298 -10.64 -3.44 -6.36
C PHE A 298 -10.37 -4.17 -7.68
N ASN A 299 -9.43 -5.11 -7.69
CA ASN A 299 -9.09 -5.90 -8.88
C ASN A 299 -8.76 -7.36 -8.52
N ASN A 300 -9.80 -8.14 -8.24
CA ASN A 300 -9.72 -9.54 -7.84
C ASN A 300 -10.73 -10.33 -8.67
N SER A 301 -10.54 -11.64 -8.84
CA SER A 301 -11.54 -12.49 -9.50
C SER A 301 -12.89 -12.48 -8.77
N ASN A 302 -12.86 -12.21 -7.46
CA ASN A 302 -14.03 -11.87 -6.67
C ASN A 302 -13.72 -10.64 -5.80
N ASN A 303 -14.33 -9.49 -6.09
CA ASN A 303 -14.02 -8.26 -5.36
C ASN A 303 -14.67 -8.19 -3.98
N THR A 304 -15.87 -8.75 -3.79
CA THR A 304 -16.66 -8.52 -2.57
C THR A 304 -17.47 -9.73 -2.15
N GLN A 305 -17.53 -10.00 -0.85
CA GLN A 305 -18.54 -10.85 -0.23
C GLN A 305 -19.16 -10.14 0.98
N ILE A 306 -20.49 -10.15 1.08
CA ILE A 306 -21.23 -9.41 2.09
C ILE A 306 -22.24 -10.34 2.77
N PHE A 307 -22.17 -10.45 4.09
CA PHE A 307 -23.02 -11.31 4.92
C PHE A 307 -23.74 -10.47 5.98
N TYR A 308 -25.08 -10.42 5.91
CA TYR A 308 -25.94 -9.75 6.90
C TYR A 308 -25.46 -8.32 7.27
N SER A 309 -25.13 -7.52 6.25
CA SER A 309 -24.53 -6.19 6.44
C SER A 309 -25.03 -5.19 5.40
N SER A 310 -24.97 -3.91 5.76
CA SER A 310 -25.21 -2.75 4.90
C SER A 310 -24.08 -1.74 5.05
N GLY A 311 -23.53 -1.28 3.92
CA GLY A 311 -22.46 -0.28 3.87
C GLY A 311 -22.77 0.87 2.91
N ILE A 312 -22.08 1.99 3.11
CA ILE A 312 -22.06 3.13 2.20
C ILE A 312 -20.84 2.95 1.28
N TRP A 313 -21.10 2.80 -0.02
CA TRP A 313 -20.07 2.46 -1.03
C TRP A 313 -19.64 3.64 -1.91
N ASN A 314 -20.10 4.86 -1.59
CA ASN A 314 -19.74 6.07 -2.29
C ASN A 314 -19.92 7.29 -1.39
N ILE A 315 -19.38 8.43 -1.81
CA ILE A 315 -19.74 9.76 -1.28
C ILE A 315 -20.60 10.52 -2.29
N THR A 316 -21.08 11.71 -1.91
CA THR A 316 -21.58 12.68 -2.87
C THR A 316 -20.45 13.06 -3.83
N GLU A 317 -20.76 13.19 -5.11
CA GLU A 317 -19.83 13.69 -6.11
C GLU A 317 -19.22 15.01 -5.66
N GLN A 318 -17.89 15.09 -5.71
CA GLN A 318 -17.16 16.31 -5.40
C GLN A 318 -15.85 16.36 -6.20
N PRO A 319 -15.36 17.55 -6.59
CA PRO A 319 -14.06 17.68 -7.24
C PRO A 319 -12.93 17.08 -6.40
N GLY A 320 -12.02 16.36 -7.05
CA GLY A 320 -10.85 15.78 -6.41
C GLY A 320 -10.29 14.60 -7.21
N THR A 321 -8.96 14.47 -7.23
CA THR A 321 -8.30 13.38 -7.93
C THR A 321 -8.64 12.04 -7.29
N ASN A 322 -9.31 11.16 -8.03
CA ASN A 322 -9.66 9.83 -7.57
C ASN A 322 -8.51 8.82 -7.77
N ILE A 323 -8.69 7.60 -7.26
CA ILE A 323 -7.66 6.54 -7.21
C ILE A 323 -7.18 6.06 -8.60
N ILE A 324 -7.92 6.39 -9.67
CA ILE A 324 -7.53 6.11 -11.06
C ILE A 324 -7.08 7.37 -11.82
N GLY A 325 -6.89 8.50 -11.12
CA GLY A 325 -6.44 9.76 -11.70
C GLY A 325 -7.54 10.60 -12.36
N GLY A 326 -8.82 10.23 -12.20
CA GLY A 326 -9.96 11.02 -12.69
C GLY A 326 -10.23 12.26 -11.83
N PRO A 327 -11.00 13.24 -12.35
CA PRO A 327 -11.12 14.57 -11.74
C PRO A 327 -12.12 14.69 -10.58
N TYR A 328 -13.00 13.71 -10.38
CA TYR A 328 -14.03 13.71 -9.34
C TYR A 328 -13.95 12.47 -8.43
N LEU A 329 -14.26 12.69 -7.15
CA LEU A 329 -14.47 11.64 -6.16
C LEU A 329 -15.95 11.23 -6.15
N GLY A 330 -16.20 9.93 -5.99
CA GLY A 330 -17.54 9.38 -5.87
C GLY A 330 -17.49 8.03 -5.15
N GLY A 331 -17.54 6.96 -5.91
CA GLY A 331 -17.54 5.56 -5.48
C GLY A 331 -16.18 4.89 -5.60
N ASN A 332 -16.20 3.60 -5.89
CA ASN A 332 -14.99 2.77 -6.03
C ASN A 332 -14.76 2.36 -7.49
N PHE A 333 -13.54 1.93 -7.79
CA PHE A 333 -13.20 1.32 -9.07
C PHE A 333 -13.25 -0.21 -8.95
N TRP A 334 -14.15 -0.82 -9.72
CA TRP A 334 -14.43 -2.26 -9.74
C TRP A 334 -13.86 -2.91 -10.99
N ALA A 335 -12.64 -3.43 -10.90
CA ALA A 335 -11.95 -4.12 -11.98
C ALA A 335 -11.96 -5.65 -11.80
N TYR A 336 -11.78 -6.35 -12.90
CA TYR A 336 -11.39 -7.75 -12.92
C TYR A 336 -10.06 -7.91 -13.67
N PRO A 337 -9.23 -8.91 -13.31
CA PRO A 337 -7.93 -9.10 -13.95
C PRO A 337 -7.99 -9.32 -15.46
N ASN A 338 -9.12 -9.82 -15.98
CA ASN A 338 -9.36 -10.04 -17.40
C ASN A 338 -9.82 -8.78 -18.17
N GLY A 339 -9.94 -7.62 -17.50
CA GLY A 339 -10.37 -6.37 -18.13
C GLY A 339 -11.89 -6.16 -18.21
N THR A 340 -12.71 -7.08 -17.69
CA THR A 340 -14.17 -7.02 -17.82
C THR A 340 -14.88 -6.60 -16.55
N GLY A 341 -14.19 -5.94 -15.61
CA GLY A 341 -14.80 -5.41 -14.39
C GLY A 341 -15.86 -4.34 -14.70
N PHE A 342 -16.76 -4.12 -13.75
CA PHE A 342 -17.86 -3.16 -13.91
C PHE A 342 -17.33 -1.77 -14.28
N SER A 343 -16.39 -1.23 -13.52
CA SER A 343 -15.79 0.08 -13.79
C SER A 343 -14.94 0.11 -15.06
N GLN A 344 -14.48 -1.04 -15.55
CA GLN A 344 -13.70 -1.12 -16.80
C GLN A 344 -14.58 -1.08 -18.05
N THR A 345 -15.89 -1.35 -17.90
CA THR A 345 -16.82 -1.50 -19.03
C THR A 345 -18.05 -0.60 -18.91
N CYS A 346 -18.26 0.05 -17.76
CA CYS A 346 -19.37 0.97 -17.58
C CYS A 346 -19.23 2.20 -18.50
N PRO A 347 -20.35 2.73 -19.00
CA PRO A 347 -20.34 3.99 -19.74
C PRO A 347 -20.15 5.20 -18.80
N ASP A 348 -19.38 6.16 -19.29
CA ASP A 348 -19.33 7.57 -18.85
C ASP A 348 -19.69 8.41 -20.08
N ASN A 349 -20.97 8.34 -20.44
CA ASN A 349 -21.54 8.82 -21.70
C ASN A 349 -22.45 10.04 -21.51
N ASN A 350 -22.65 10.50 -20.27
CA ASN A 350 -23.35 11.74 -20.01
C ASN A 350 -22.54 12.93 -20.60
N ASN A 351 -23.16 14.12 -20.60
CA ASN A 351 -22.52 15.32 -21.13
C ASN A 351 -21.40 15.89 -20.24
N ASN A 352 -21.17 15.37 -19.04
CA ASN A 352 -20.18 15.91 -18.10
C ASN A 352 -18.82 15.18 -18.17
N LYS A 353 -18.77 13.90 -18.61
CA LYS A 353 -17.55 13.06 -18.68
C LYS A 353 -16.68 13.22 -17.44
N ASP A 354 -17.32 13.14 -16.27
CA ASP A 354 -16.74 13.40 -14.96
C ASP A 354 -15.83 12.26 -14.46
N GLY A 355 -15.73 11.15 -15.21
CA GLY A 355 -14.96 9.98 -14.84
C GLY A 355 -15.69 9.06 -13.86
N LEU A 356 -17.01 9.18 -13.73
CA LEU A 356 -17.89 8.30 -12.97
C LEU A 356 -18.80 7.52 -13.92
N CYS A 357 -19.21 6.32 -13.52
CA CYS A 357 -20.14 5.51 -14.29
C CYS A 357 -21.54 6.13 -14.21
N ASP A 358 -22.24 6.22 -15.35
CA ASP A 358 -23.66 6.66 -15.40
C ASP A 358 -24.64 5.64 -14.82
N VAL A 359 -24.14 4.48 -14.42
CA VAL A 359 -24.89 3.36 -13.88
C VAL A 359 -24.35 2.97 -12.52
N ARG A 360 -25.27 2.85 -11.54
CA ARG A 360 -24.96 2.36 -10.20
C ARG A 360 -24.53 0.88 -10.23
N TYR A 361 -23.57 0.51 -9.39
CA TYR A 361 -23.16 -0.87 -9.21
C TYR A 361 -23.85 -1.48 -7.98
N THR A 362 -24.73 -2.46 -8.21
CA THR A 362 -25.44 -3.15 -7.11
C THR A 362 -24.65 -4.37 -6.68
N LEU A 363 -24.01 -4.32 -5.51
CA LEU A 363 -23.28 -5.46 -4.93
C LEU A 363 -24.26 -6.46 -4.31
N THR A 364 -25.21 -5.96 -3.54
CA THR A 364 -26.39 -6.70 -3.03
C THR A 364 -27.57 -5.74 -2.87
N LYS A 365 -28.76 -6.23 -2.46
CA LYS A 365 -29.98 -5.42 -2.32
C LYS A 365 -29.77 -4.13 -1.48
N ASN A 366 -28.97 -4.19 -0.42
CA ASN A 366 -28.72 -3.09 0.51
C ASN A 366 -27.30 -2.52 0.42
N ASN A 367 -26.53 -2.91 -0.61
CA ASN A 367 -25.15 -2.48 -0.81
C ASN A 367 -24.98 -2.07 -2.26
N ILE A 368 -25.05 -0.76 -2.48
CA ILE A 368 -25.03 -0.16 -3.81
C ILE A 368 -23.96 0.93 -3.80
N ASP A 369 -23.07 0.88 -4.78
CA ASP A 369 -22.19 1.98 -5.14
C ASP A 369 -22.92 2.83 -6.18
N TYR A 370 -23.37 4.02 -5.79
CA TYR A 370 -24.16 4.89 -6.65
C TYR A 370 -23.32 5.69 -7.64
N LEU A 371 -22.02 5.86 -7.39
CA LEU A 371 -21.13 6.66 -8.24
C LEU A 371 -19.83 5.89 -8.54
N PRO A 372 -19.88 4.66 -9.09
CA PRO A 372 -18.67 3.90 -9.33
C PRO A 372 -17.73 4.68 -10.24
N LEU A 373 -16.42 4.56 -10.05
CA LEU A 373 -15.45 5.24 -10.90
C LEU A 373 -15.48 4.59 -12.29
N ALA A 374 -15.49 5.38 -13.36
CA ALA A 374 -15.43 4.87 -14.72
C ALA A 374 -13.97 4.84 -15.20
N ALA A 375 -13.58 3.74 -15.84
CA ALA A 375 -12.29 3.70 -16.52
C ALA A 375 -12.29 4.81 -17.56
N LYS A 376 -11.23 5.64 -17.54
CA LYS A 376 -11.02 6.64 -18.58
C LYS A 376 -11.26 5.95 -19.91
N ALA A 377 -12.25 6.44 -20.67
CA ALA A 377 -12.58 5.89 -21.97
C ALA A 377 -11.26 5.68 -22.69
N ALA A 378 -11.03 4.47 -23.22
CA ALA A 378 -9.88 4.19 -24.04
C ALA A 378 -9.98 5.11 -25.26
N THR A 379 -9.48 6.32 -25.13
CA THR A 379 -9.10 7.14 -26.26
C THR A 379 -8.12 6.26 -27.00
N ASN A 380 -8.47 5.87 -28.22
CA ASN A 380 -7.59 5.08 -29.08
C ASN A 380 -6.34 5.93 -29.33
N ASN A 381 -5.38 5.86 -28.40
CA ASN A 381 -4.13 6.56 -28.52
C ASN A 381 -3.45 5.99 -29.76
N LEU A 382 -3.27 6.84 -30.75
CA LEU A 382 -2.66 6.46 -32.02
C LEU A 382 -1.16 6.18 -31.87
N ILE A 383 -0.57 6.50 -30.71
CA ILE A 383 0.83 6.30 -30.39
C ILE A 383 1.05 4.95 -29.71
N LYS A 384 1.93 4.13 -30.30
CA LYS A 384 2.39 2.87 -29.72
C LYS A 384 3.50 3.11 -28.71
N ASN A 385 3.46 2.38 -27.59
CA ASN A 385 4.43 2.51 -26.48
C ASN A 385 4.55 3.98 -26.01
N PRO A 386 3.43 4.60 -25.59
CA PRO A 386 3.40 6.02 -25.25
C PRO A 386 4.24 6.36 -24.01
N GLY A 387 4.42 5.38 -23.12
CA GLY A 387 5.19 5.50 -21.88
C GLY A 387 6.61 4.90 -21.93
N PHE A 388 7.09 4.48 -23.11
CA PHE A 388 8.44 3.91 -23.30
C PHE A 388 8.79 2.64 -22.49
N GLU A 389 7.83 2.07 -21.76
CA GLU A 389 8.03 0.88 -20.91
C GLU A 389 8.46 -0.37 -21.69
N SER A 390 8.06 -0.45 -22.97
CA SER A 390 8.38 -1.57 -23.87
C SER A 390 9.70 -1.39 -24.64
N GLY A 391 10.58 -0.47 -24.19
CA GLY A 391 11.86 -0.20 -24.85
C GLY A 391 11.76 0.82 -25.98
N THR A 392 12.71 0.79 -26.91
CA THR A 392 12.84 1.80 -27.98
C THR A 392 12.22 1.39 -29.32
N SER A 393 11.80 0.13 -29.48
CA SER A 393 11.51 -0.49 -30.80
C SER A 393 10.44 0.21 -31.65
N THR A 394 9.48 0.89 -31.01
CA THR A 394 8.38 1.60 -31.67
C THR A 394 8.70 3.07 -31.99
N TRP A 395 9.87 3.55 -31.58
CA TRP A 395 10.34 4.92 -31.74
C TRP A 395 11.62 4.95 -32.56
N ILE A 396 11.67 5.85 -33.54
CA ILE A 396 12.83 6.00 -34.41
C ILE A 396 13.55 7.28 -34.03
N PHE A 397 14.84 7.15 -33.70
CA PHE A 397 15.73 8.28 -33.48
C PHE A 397 16.63 8.47 -34.69
N TYR A 398 16.74 9.70 -35.16
CA TYR A 398 17.64 10.09 -36.24
C TYR A 398 18.30 11.42 -35.92
N MET A 399 19.61 11.50 -36.14
CA MET A 399 20.31 12.78 -36.17
C MET A 399 21.49 12.76 -37.15
N ASN A 400 21.87 13.94 -37.65
CA ASN A 400 23.08 14.14 -38.46
C ASN A 400 24.29 14.59 -37.60
N GLY A 401 24.57 13.83 -36.54
CA GLY A 401 25.67 14.06 -35.61
C GLY A 401 25.76 12.92 -34.59
N ASN A 402 26.34 13.19 -33.41
CA ASN A 402 26.52 12.18 -32.37
C ASN A 402 25.54 12.39 -31.19
N GLY A 403 24.77 11.34 -30.89
CA GLY A 403 23.79 11.32 -29.81
C GLY A 403 23.15 9.93 -29.70
N LYS A 404 22.40 9.73 -28.63
CA LYS A 404 21.83 8.43 -28.28
C LYS A 404 20.40 8.57 -27.81
N PHE A 405 19.54 7.68 -28.28
CA PHE A 405 18.21 7.47 -27.71
C PHE A 405 18.19 6.16 -26.92
N THR A 406 17.75 6.25 -25.67
CA THR A 406 17.57 5.12 -24.75
C THR A 406 16.26 5.26 -23.99
N VAL A 407 15.87 4.22 -23.26
CA VAL A 407 14.84 4.32 -22.23
C VAL A 407 15.49 4.18 -20.85
N ALA A 408 15.17 5.08 -19.92
CA ALA A 408 15.73 5.08 -18.58
C ALA A 408 14.81 5.79 -17.58
N PRO A 409 14.92 5.50 -16.27
CA PRO A 409 14.32 6.34 -15.24
C PRO A 409 14.90 7.78 -15.24
N PRO A 410 14.16 8.77 -14.73
CA PRO A 410 12.80 8.66 -14.19
C PRO A 410 11.73 8.56 -15.30
N GLY A 411 10.65 7.82 -15.06
CA GLY A 411 9.40 7.95 -15.81
C GLY A 411 8.50 9.04 -15.20
N TYR A 412 7.65 9.67 -16.01
CA TYR A 412 6.53 10.48 -15.54
C TYR A 412 5.34 9.58 -15.20
N GLU A 413 4.98 8.66 -16.10
CA GLU A 413 3.98 7.63 -15.89
C GLU A 413 4.66 6.25 -16.00
N GLY A 414 4.80 5.55 -14.88
CA GLY A 414 5.55 4.30 -14.83
C GLY A 414 6.97 4.48 -14.33
N SER A 415 7.91 3.69 -14.84
CA SER A 415 9.28 3.58 -14.33
C SER A 415 10.34 4.14 -15.28
N LYS A 416 10.03 4.25 -16.58
CA LYS A 416 10.96 4.65 -17.63
C LYS A 416 10.38 5.81 -18.43
N SER A 417 11.25 6.55 -19.10
CA SER A 417 10.88 7.52 -20.13
C SER A 417 11.81 7.42 -21.32
N GLY A 418 11.42 8.04 -22.43
CA GLY A 418 12.28 8.22 -23.58
C GLY A 418 13.36 9.25 -23.26
N ASN A 419 14.63 8.85 -23.35
CA ASN A 419 15.78 9.69 -23.03
C ASN A 419 16.67 9.89 -24.26
N VAL A 420 16.74 11.13 -24.75
CA VAL A 420 17.62 11.54 -25.85
C VAL A 420 18.79 12.32 -25.27
N VAL A 421 20.01 11.80 -25.45
CA VAL A 421 21.27 12.44 -25.01
C VAL A 421 22.03 12.93 -26.23
N LEU A 422 22.42 14.20 -26.24
CA LEU A 422 23.11 14.82 -27.35
C LEU A 422 24.58 15.07 -26.99
N TYR A 423 25.51 14.48 -27.74
CA TYR A 423 26.95 14.71 -27.55
C TYR A 423 27.45 15.88 -28.40
N THR A 424 26.79 16.15 -29.53
CA THR A 424 27.10 17.27 -30.44
C THR A 424 25.82 18.02 -30.82
N GLY A 425 25.92 19.33 -31.05
CA GLY A 425 24.86 20.07 -31.74
C GLY A 425 24.68 19.58 -33.17
N SER A 426 23.48 19.66 -33.73
CA SER A 426 23.18 19.14 -35.08
C SER A 426 21.97 19.85 -35.69
N THR A 427 21.95 19.98 -37.02
CA THR A 427 20.87 20.68 -37.75
C THR A 427 19.63 19.82 -37.98
N ASN A 428 19.71 18.52 -37.70
CA ASN A 428 18.59 17.60 -37.79
C ASN A 428 18.64 16.58 -36.65
N ILE A 429 17.68 16.65 -35.74
CA ILE A 429 17.55 15.79 -34.57
C ILE A 429 16.07 15.47 -34.41
N GLN A 430 15.70 14.20 -34.57
CA GLN A 430 14.32 13.73 -34.62
C GLN A 430 14.13 12.50 -33.74
N LEU A 431 13.10 12.53 -32.90
CA LEU A 431 12.52 11.33 -32.30
C LEU A 431 11.08 11.22 -32.80
N TYR A 432 10.72 10.13 -33.47
CA TYR A 432 9.41 10.04 -34.12
C TYR A 432 8.83 8.63 -34.18
N GLN A 433 7.51 8.57 -34.33
CA GLN A 433 6.78 7.39 -34.74
C GLN A 433 6.15 7.64 -36.12
N LYS A 434 6.12 6.60 -36.97
CA LYS A 434 5.57 6.65 -38.33
C LYS A 434 4.45 5.63 -38.50
N GLY A 435 3.66 5.80 -39.55
CA GLY A 435 2.56 4.88 -39.86
C GLY A 435 1.27 5.21 -39.11
N ILE A 436 1.14 6.47 -38.65
CA ILE A 436 -0.02 6.93 -37.89
C ILE A 436 -1.18 7.15 -38.86
N SER A 437 -2.33 6.57 -38.54
CA SER A 437 -3.56 6.73 -39.30
C SER A 437 -4.31 7.98 -38.89
N LEU A 438 -4.72 8.80 -39.86
CA LEU A 438 -5.43 10.06 -39.64
C LEU A 438 -6.60 10.20 -40.61
N GLU A 439 -7.66 10.86 -40.14
CA GLU A 439 -8.80 11.27 -40.95
C GLU A 439 -8.69 12.75 -41.34
N PRO A 440 -9.19 13.15 -42.52
CA PRO A 440 -9.08 14.53 -43.02
C PRO A 440 -10.07 15.47 -42.32
N LYS A 441 -9.66 16.71 -42.04
CA LYS A 441 -10.48 17.74 -41.36
C LYS A 441 -11.01 17.29 -40.00
N THR A 442 -10.27 16.43 -39.33
CA THR A 442 -10.65 15.82 -38.05
C THR A 442 -9.85 16.48 -36.93
N PRO A 443 -10.50 16.87 -35.83
CA PRO A 443 -9.81 17.40 -34.67
C PRO A 443 -9.11 16.27 -33.90
N TYR A 444 -7.89 16.54 -33.46
CA TYR A 444 -7.07 15.67 -32.64
C TYR A 444 -6.44 16.47 -31.51
N ARG A 445 -6.13 15.78 -30.41
CA ARG A 445 -5.35 16.30 -29.30
C ARG A 445 -4.02 15.54 -29.18
N LEU A 446 -2.93 16.28 -29.11
CA LEU A 446 -1.63 15.78 -28.66
C LEU A 446 -1.46 16.14 -27.19
N SER A 447 -1.08 15.18 -26.36
CA SER A 447 -0.62 15.42 -24.98
C SER A 447 0.65 14.63 -24.68
N PHE A 448 1.56 15.16 -23.87
CA PHE A 448 2.78 14.46 -23.45
C PHE A 448 3.41 15.14 -22.24
N ALA A 449 4.20 14.38 -21.46
CA ALA A 449 5.09 14.93 -20.44
C ALA A 449 6.50 15.07 -21.00
N ALA A 450 7.18 16.19 -20.75
CA ALA A 450 8.57 16.36 -21.14
C ALA A 450 9.33 17.35 -20.25
N TYR A 451 10.66 17.20 -20.24
CA TYR A 451 11.60 18.22 -19.77
C TYR A 451 12.95 18.07 -20.48
N SER A 452 13.78 19.10 -20.40
CA SER A 452 15.19 18.99 -20.81
C SER A 452 16.08 19.46 -19.67
N THR A 453 17.24 18.83 -19.46
CA THR A 453 18.11 19.13 -18.31
C THR A 453 18.65 20.56 -18.29
N THR A 454 18.53 21.27 -19.41
CA THR A 454 19.00 22.65 -19.62
C THR A 454 17.87 23.63 -19.88
N GLY A 455 16.61 23.18 -19.92
CA GLY A 455 15.45 24.01 -20.26
C GLY A 455 15.39 24.44 -21.72
N HIS A 456 16.17 23.83 -22.62
CA HIS A 456 15.98 24.03 -24.06
C HIS A 456 14.70 23.36 -24.56
N ASP A 457 14.02 24.04 -25.46
CA ASP A 457 12.68 23.69 -25.93
C ASP A 457 12.67 22.53 -26.93
N LEU A 458 11.48 22.08 -27.28
CA LEU A 458 11.28 21.19 -28.42
C LEU A 458 10.11 21.63 -29.28
N LYS A 459 10.08 21.13 -30.52
CA LYS A 459 8.96 21.32 -31.43
C LYS A 459 8.34 19.99 -31.79
N VAL A 460 7.01 19.88 -31.77
CA VAL A 460 6.31 18.69 -32.25
C VAL A 460 5.60 18.99 -33.55
N LYS A 461 5.77 18.08 -34.52
CA LYS A 461 5.15 18.17 -35.84
C LYS A 461 4.41 16.89 -36.19
N LEU A 462 3.31 17.03 -36.92
CA LEU A 462 2.64 15.92 -37.59
C LEU A 462 2.71 16.13 -39.10
N ILE A 463 3.44 15.25 -39.79
CA ILE A 463 3.74 15.37 -41.22
C ILE A 463 3.57 14.04 -41.96
N LYS A 464 3.50 14.08 -43.29
CA LYS A 464 3.66 12.91 -44.14
C LYS A 464 5.05 12.31 -43.93
N HIS A 465 5.13 10.99 -43.74
CA HIS A 465 6.41 10.32 -43.45
C HIS A 465 7.42 10.39 -44.60
N VAL A 466 6.96 10.53 -45.85
CA VAL A 466 7.80 10.58 -47.06
C VAL A 466 7.72 11.94 -47.74
N SER A 467 8.72 12.26 -48.56
CA SER A 467 8.74 13.46 -49.40
C SER A 467 7.40 13.65 -50.15
N PRO A 468 6.82 14.86 -50.21
CA PRO A 468 7.40 16.16 -49.83
C PRO A 468 7.18 16.56 -48.35
N PHE A 469 6.90 15.61 -47.44
CA PHE A 469 6.71 15.89 -46.00
C PHE A 469 5.59 16.89 -45.69
N THR A 470 4.47 16.78 -46.42
CA THR A 470 3.27 17.61 -46.24
C THR A 470 2.85 17.70 -44.78
N ARG A 471 2.53 18.91 -44.29
CA ARG A 471 2.06 19.12 -42.92
C ARG A 471 0.61 18.67 -42.74
N TYR A 472 0.35 18.01 -41.62
CA TYR A 472 -0.97 17.48 -41.24
C TYR A 472 -1.62 18.23 -40.08
N GLY A 473 -1.31 19.52 -39.93
CA GLY A 473 -1.95 20.43 -38.96
C GLY A 473 -1.02 20.83 -37.82
N LEU A 474 -0.43 19.87 -37.11
CA LEU A 474 0.44 20.15 -35.96
C LEU A 474 1.85 20.61 -36.37
N ASP A 475 2.27 21.81 -35.92
CA ASP A 475 3.65 22.34 -35.91
C ASP A 475 3.76 23.35 -34.76
N GLN A 476 4.08 22.89 -33.55
CA GLN A 476 4.08 23.72 -32.33
C GLN A 476 5.37 23.57 -31.54
N THR A 477 5.88 24.70 -31.03
CA THR A 477 6.99 24.74 -30.07
C THR A 477 6.43 24.65 -28.64
N PHE A 478 7.10 23.89 -27.78
CA PHE A 478 6.77 23.71 -26.37
C PHE A 478 7.95 24.15 -25.52
N ASN A 479 7.68 25.07 -24.59
CA ASN A 479 8.69 25.68 -23.75
C ASN A 479 9.00 24.77 -22.57
N LEU A 480 10.19 24.19 -22.51
CA LEU A 480 10.54 23.19 -21.50
C LEU A 480 11.25 23.83 -20.30
N SER A 481 11.06 23.23 -19.14
CA SER A 481 11.84 23.49 -17.93
C SER A 481 12.82 22.34 -17.65
N ALA A 482 13.59 22.47 -16.57
CA ALA A 482 14.47 21.42 -16.04
C ALA A 482 13.74 20.35 -15.21
N SER A 483 12.41 20.41 -15.14
CA SER A 483 11.55 19.45 -14.43
C SER A 483 10.37 19.03 -15.29
N TRP A 484 9.78 17.87 -15.01
CA TRP A 484 8.61 17.36 -15.72
C TRP A 484 7.50 18.41 -15.83
N GLN A 485 7.03 18.63 -17.05
CA GLN A 485 5.83 19.39 -17.36
C GLN A 485 4.94 18.59 -18.29
N GLU A 486 3.64 18.73 -18.09
CA GLU A 486 2.63 18.18 -18.99
C GLU A 486 2.22 19.25 -20.02
N PHE A 487 2.19 18.85 -21.29
CA PHE A 487 1.79 19.68 -22.41
C PHE A 487 0.60 19.07 -23.10
N SER A 488 -0.30 19.92 -23.59
CA SER A 488 -1.45 19.51 -24.40
C SER A 488 -1.75 20.56 -25.47
N THR A 489 -2.11 20.11 -26.66
CA THR A 489 -2.57 20.99 -27.74
C THR A 489 -3.56 20.28 -28.65
N GLU A 490 -4.51 21.03 -29.18
CA GLU A 490 -5.51 20.55 -30.12
C GLU A 490 -5.25 21.13 -31.51
N PHE A 491 -5.48 20.33 -32.54
CA PHE A 491 -5.31 20.73 -33.92
C PHE A 491 -6.28 19.97 -34.83
N THR A 492 -6.61 20.57 -35.97
CA THR A 492 -7.40 19.90 -37.02
C THR A 492 -6.49 19.46 -38.14
N THR A 493 -6.65 18.23 -38.64
CA THR A 493 -5.83 17.71 -39.73
C THR A 493 -6.06 18.47 -41.03
N THR A 494 -4.97 18.75 -41.74
CA THR A 494 -4.96 19.47 -43.03
C THR A 494 -4.08 18.77 -44.05
N GLY A 495 -4.16 19.15 -45.33
CA GLY A 495 -3.18 18.72 -46.35
C GLY A 495 -3.43 17.35 -46.98
N PHE A 496 -4.60 16.76 -46.76
CA PHE A 496 -5.07 15.52 -47.43
C PHE A 496 -6.61 15.46 -47.44
N THR A 497 -7.19 14.67 -48.34
CA THR A 497 -8.65 14.64 -48.60
C THR A 497 -9.35 13.32 -48.24
N GLY A 498 -8.60 12.24 -48.02
CA GLY A 498 -9.12 10.94 -47.58
C GLY A 498 -8.22 10.34 -46.51
N SER A 499 -8.72 9.38 -45.72
CA SER A 499 -7.96 8.79 -44.61
C SER A 499 -6.59 8.26 -45.06
N ILE A 500 -5.56 8.56 -44.27
CA ILE A 500 -4.17 8.18 -44.53
C ILE A 500 -3.65 7.28 -43.42
N ASN A 501 -2.57 6.55 -43.69
CA ASN A 501 -1.82 5.74 -42.71
C ASN A 501 -0.31 6.07 -42.71
N ASN A 502 0.06 7.23 -43.28
CA ASN A 502 1.45 7.62 -43.51
C ASN A 502 1.88 8.81 -42.64
N GLY A 503 1.16 9.09 -41.56
CA GLY A 503 1.50 10.13 -40.60
C GLY A 503 2.79 9.83 -39.84
N ARG A 504 3.54 10.89 -39.54
CA ARG A 504 4.73 10.89 -38.69
C ARG A 504 4.56 11.95 -37.60
N LEU A 505 4.41 11.53 -36.34
CA LEU A 505 4.50 12.42 -35.18
C LEU A 505 5.98 12.52 -34.79
N MET A 506 6.53 13.73 -34.84
CA MET A 506 7.96 13.98 -34.69
C MET A 506 8.24 15.05 -33.65
N PHE A 507 9.03 14.68 -32.64
CA PHE A 507 9.73 15.61 -31.76
C PHE A 507 11.01 16.05 -32.47
N TYR A 508 11.05 17.33 -32.85
CA TYR A 508 12.14 17.96 -33.57
C TYR A 508 12.90 18.89 -32.62
N LEU A 509 14.14 18.50 -32.31
CA LEU A 509 14.96 19.13 -31.27
C LEU A 509 15.97 20.13 -31.85
N ALA A 510 16.36 19.97 -33.11
CA ALA A 510 17.47 20.70 -33.72
C ALA A 510 17.41 22.25 -33.62
N PRO A 511 16.25 22.93 -33.65
CA PRO A 511 16.22 24.38 -33.53
C PRO A 511 16.65 24.92 -32.16
N PHE A 512 16.62 24.08 -31.12
CA PHE A 512 16.80 24.50 -29.72
C PHE A 512 17.96 23.78 -29.05
N ALA A 513 18.17 22.52 -29.42
CA ALA A 513 19.05 21.63 -28.70
C ALA A 513 20.54 21.93 -28.93
N LYS A 514 21.32 21.78 -27.86
CA LYS A 514 22.78 21.97 -27.85
C LYS A 514 23.49 20.69 -27.37
N ALA A 515 24.80 20.64 -27.62
CA ALA A 515 25.64 19.58 -27.07
C ALA A 515 25.54 19.56 -25.53
N GLY A 516 25.37 18.37 -24.95
CA GLY A 516 25.19 18.16 -23.52
C GLY A 516 23.72 18.08 -23.07
N ASP A 517 22.77 18.47 -23.91
CA ASP A 517 21.35 18.38 -23.56
C ASP A 517 20.89 16.93 -23.41
N LYS A 518 19.99 16.73 -22.43
CA LYS A 518 19.21 15.51 -22.29
C LYS A 518 17.74 15.87 -22.29
N TYR A 519 16.97 15.25 -23.18
CA TYR A 519 15.52 15.38 -23.25
C TYR A 519 14.88 14.11 -22.70
N TYR A 520 13.89 14.31 -21.85
CA TYR A 520 13.06 13.25 -21.30
C TYR A 520 11.64 13.47 -21.78
N ILE A 521 11.04 12.45 -22.39
CA ILE A 521 9.69 12.50 -22.96
C ILE A 521 8.95 11.26 -22.48
N ASP A 522 7.71 11.43 -22.06
CA ASP A 522 6.89 10.35 -21.55
C ASP A 522 5.39 10.61 -21.76
N ASN A 523 4.57 9.59 -21.54
CA ASN A 523 3.10 9.65 -21.61
C ASN A 523 2.57 10.31 -22.91
N VAL A 524 3.11 9.94 -24.07
CA VAL A 524 2.75 10.58 -25.36
C VAL A 524 1.41 10.06 -25.88
N ARG A 525 0.43 10.94 -26.04
CA ARG A 525 -0.92 10.61 -26.51
C ARG A 525 -1.29 11.43 -27.73
N LEU A 526 -1.78 10.76 -28.77
CA LEU A 526 -2.43 11.39 -29.92
C LEU A 526 -3.82 10.78 -30.08
N GLU A 527 -4.85 11.58 -29.83
CA GLU A 527 -6.22 11.11 -29.65
C GLU A 527 -7.15 11.88 -30.58
N LYS A 528 -8.09 11.18 -31.23
CA LYS A 528 -9.20 11.82 -31.94
C LYS A 528 -10.17 12.40 -30.89
N ILE A 529 -10.60 13.64 -31.05
CA ILE A 529 -11.50 14.33 -30.11
C ILE A 529 -12.89 14.57 -30.69
#